data_AF-A0AAI9WY99-F1
#
_entry.id   AF-A0AAI9WY99-F1
#
_cell.length_a   1.000
_cell.length_b   1.000
_cell.length_c   1.000
_cell.angle_alpha   90.00
_cell.angle_beta   90.00
_cell.angle_gamma   90.00
#
_symmetry.space_group_name_H-M   'P 1'
#
loop_
_entity.id
_entity.type
_entity.pdbx_description
1 polymer ?
#
loop_
_entity_poly.entity_id
_entity_poly.type
_entity_poly.pdbx_seq_one_letter_code
_entity_poly.pdbx_strand_id
1 'polypeptide(L)'
;MSLVLEITCTNLKLGYSGTTKPDLLSINYEHTTLKPQLPPQYELNDHALAEEDRKELVKQLDPELRMLLDECGNIQGTWLHLREEKLTKKLLQKLIYNVLFRNSYSAKRIFIVDHDFSEKLKRIIYEIFRELRAKSIIYLPFSVLAVLGSGLRSGLVLNFTFEVLKIQSVIDLRVVDRMEEIKVNCLNKSEERYSLIEDLINKIIQRSPIDIRRCLRENIIVVGDESNASHDIDLSEDRKRFETRYSKGCWIACSLYSQVTTKWEDYKPY
;
A
#
# COMPACT_ATOMS: atom_id res chain seq x y z
N MET A 1 -7.48 -1.51 24.89
CA MET A 1 -6.86 -0.67 23.85
C MET A 1 -7.31 -1.16 22.48
N SER A 2 -7.39 -0.26 21.51
CA SER A 2 -7.69 -0.60 20.12
C SER A 2 -6.42 -1.07 19.41
N LEU A 3 -6.54 -2.03 18.50
CA LEU A 3 -5.44 -2.54 17.68
C LEU A 3 -5.49 -1.91 16.30
N VAL A 4 -4.34 -1.67 15.68
CA VAL A 4 -4.20 -1.27 14.29
C VAL A 4 -3.48 -2.36 13.53
N LEU A 5 -4.08 -2.78 12.43
CA LEU A 5 -3.55 -3.74 11.49
C LEU A 5 -3.39 -3.10 10.12
N GLU A 6 -2.23 -3.28 9.51
CA GLU A 6 -2.04 -3.05 8.08
C GLU A 6 -1.46 -4.31 7.48
N ILE A 7 -2.08 -4.79 6.39
CA ILE A 7 -1.59 -5.92 5.61
C ILE A 7 -1.21 -5.36 4.24
N THR A 8 0.07 -5.43 3.91
CA THR A 8 0.61 -5.08 2.59
C THR A 8 1.03 -6.35 1.85
N CYS A 9 1.51 -6.19 0.61
CA CYS A 9 1.98 -7.32 -0.18
C CYS A 9 3.23 -7.98 0.44
N THR A 10 4.06 -7.24 1.17
CA THR A 10 5.36 -7.71 1.67
C THR A 10 5.42 -7.88 3.18
N ASN A 11 4.57 -7.16 3.92
CA ASN A 11 4.58 -7.18 5.37
C ASN A 11 3.19 -7.09 6.02
N LEU A 12 3.11 -7.56 7.25
CA LEU A 12 2.00 -7.35 8.16
C LEU A 12 2.49 -6.46 9.31
N LYS A 13 1.85 -5.30 9.48
CA LYS A 13 2.13 -4.36 10.57
C LYS A 13 1.01 -4.41 11.60
N LEU A 14 1.39 -4.54 12.85
CA LEU A 14 0.44 -4.59 13.96
C LEU A 14 0.91 -3.73 15.12
N GLY A 15 -0.01 -3.05 15.80
CA GLY A 15 0.32 -2.37 17.04
C GLY A 15 -0.91 -1.83 17.76
N TYR A 16 -0.69 -1.30 18.97
CA TYR A 16 -1.75 -0.58 19.66
C TYR A 16 -1.94 0.82 19.09
N SER A 17 -3.18 1.27 19.12
CA SER A 17 -3.55 2.64 18.81
C SER A 17 -2.76 3.65 19.66
N GLY A 18 -2.24 4.69 19.02
CA GLY A 18 -1.42 5.73 19.63
C GLY A 18 0.08 5.44 19.67
N THR A 19 0.55 4.26 19.21
CA THR A 19 1.99 4.01 19.03
C THR A 19 2.46 4.51 17.66
N THR A 20 3.74 4.87 17.55
CA THR A 20 4.37 5.36 16.31
C THR A 20 5.14 4.27 15.57
N LYS A 21 5.45 3.16 16.25
CA LYS A 21 6.18 2.02 15.71
C LYS A 21 5.29 0.79 15.74
N PRO A 22 4.92 0.21 14.58
CA PRO A 22 4.29 -1.09 14.52
C PRO A 22 5.31 -2.21 14.76
N ASP A 23 4.82 -3.34 15.25
CA ASP A 23 5.50 -4.62 15.07
C ASP A 23 5.34 -5.07 13.62
N LEU A 24 6.47 -5.34 12.98
CA LEU A 24 6.55 -5.75 11.59
C LEU A 24 6.77 -7.26 11.51
N LEU A 25 5.90 -7.95 10.78
CA LEU A 25 6.15 -9.32 10.33
C LEU A 25 6.30 -9.33 8.82
N SER A 26 7.53 -9.55 8.33
CA SER A 26 7.78 -9.83 6.93
C SER A 26 7.12 -11.14 6.53
N ILE A 27 6.44 -11.15 5.39
CA ILE A 27 5.73 -12.34 4.92
C ILE A 27 6.72 -13.22 4.14
N ASN A 28 7.26 -14.24 4.80
CA ASN A 28 8.12 -15.23 4.14
C ASN A 28 7.29 -16.46 3.73
N TYR A 29 7.43 -16.90 2.48
CA TYR A 29 6.48 -17.80 1.82
C TYR A 29 6.94 -19.26 1.78
N GLU A 30 7.53 -19.76 2.87
CA GLU A 30 7.58 -21.22 3.12
C GLU A 30 6.16 -21.84 3.29
N HIS A 31 5.10 -21.10 2.95
CA HIS A 31 3.72 -21.37 3.34
C HIS A 31 2.74 -21.48 2.17
N THR A 32 3.18 -21.36 0.90
CA THR A 32 2.33 -21.69 -0.25
C THR A 32 3.11 -22.32 -1.42
N THR A 33 2.39 -23.06 -2.29
CA THR A 33 2.90 -23.73 -3.49
C THR A 33 2.87 -22.87 -4.75
N LEU A 34 2.52 -21.58 -4.66
CA LEU A 34 2.42 -20.71 -5.82
C LEU A 34 3.82 -20.20 -6.19
N LYS A 35 4.28 -20.51 -7.42
CA LYS A 35 5.48 -19.89 -7.96
C LYS A 35 5.19 -18.39 -8.16
N PRO A 36 5.94 -17.49 -7.52
CA PRO A 36 5.79 -16.06 -7.73
C PRO A 36 6.18 -15.73 -9.17
N GLN A 37 5.31 -15.05 -9.89
CA GLN A 37 5.71 -14.35 -11.10
C GLN A 37 6.31 -13.01 -10.67
N LEU A 38 7.49 -12.70 -11.19
CA LEU A 38 8.01 -11.34 -11.08
C LEU A 38 7.01 -10.38 -11.76
N PRO A 39 6.97 -9.10 -11.39
CA PRO A 39 6.24 -8.12 -12.18
C PRO A 39 6.73 -8.25 -13.63
N PRO A 40 5.87 -8.11 -14.65
CA PRO A 40 6.21 -8.48 -16.04
C PRO A 40 7.51 -7.87 -16.55
N GLN A 41 7.90 -6.71 -16.01
CA GLN A 41 9.15 -6.00 -16.32
C GLN A 41 10.44 -6.59 -15.74
N TYR A 42 10.38 -7.48 -14.75
CA TYR A 42 11.52 -8.23 -14.20
C TYR A 42 11.47 -9.72 -14.56
N GLU A 43 10.38 -10.15 -15.21
CA GLU A 43 10.20 -11.54 -15.63
C GLU A 43 11.12 -11.84 -16.82
N LEU A 44 12.38 -12.13 -16.53
CA LEU A 44 13.35 -12.64 -17.50
C LEU A 44 13.08 -14.11 -17.90
N ASN A 45 11.99 -14.69 -17.40
CA ASN A 45 11.57 -16.05 -17.71
C ASN A 45 10.72 -16.05 -18.99
N ASP A 46 11.33 -15.65 -20.09
CA ASP A 46 10.76 -15.96 -21.40
C ASP A 46 11.05 -17.44 -21.70
N HIS A 47 10.03 -18.20 -22.09
CA HIS A 47 10.19 -19.59 -22.52
C HIS A 47 11.12 -19.73 -23.74
N ALA A 48 11.39 -18.62 -24.42
CA ALA A 48 12.33 -18.52 -25.53
C ALA A 48 13.80 -18.33 -25.12
N LEU A 49 14.12 -18.11 -23.84
CA LEU A 49 15.48 -17.80 -23.37
C LEU A 49 16.09 -18.96 -22.57
N ALA A 50 17.27 -19.43 -22.99
CA ALA A 50 18.02 -20.43 -22.24
C ALA A 50 18.59 -19.82 -20.95
N GLU A 51 18.78 -20.66 -19.92
CA GLU A 51 19.21 -20.22 -18.60
C GLU A 51 20.63 -19.59 -18.61
N GLU A 52 21.45 -19.99 -19.58
CA GLU A 52 22.80 -19.50 -19.82
C GLU A 52 22.79 -18.10 -20.44
N ASP A 53 21.96 -17.88 -21.46
CA ASP A 53 21.77 -16.57 -22.10
C ASP A 53 21.20 -15.54 -21.11
N ARG A 54 20.35 -15.99 -20.20
CA ARG A 54 19.82 -15.14 -19.11
C ARG A 54 20.93 -14.67 -18.17
N LYS A 55 21.87 -15.56 -17.81
CA LYS A 55 23.02 -15.21 -16.94
C LYS A 55 23.96 -14.24 -17.65
N GLU A 56 24.12 -14.37 -18.97
CA GLU A 56 24.88 -13.45 -19.82
C GLU A 56 24.24 -12.04 -19.83
N LEU A 57 22.92 -11.97 -20.03
CA LEU A 57 22.16 -10.72 -20.03
C LEU A 57 22.22 -9.99 -18.69
N VAL A 58 22.03 -10.71 -17.58
CA VAL A 58 22.14 -10.12 -16.23
C VAL A 58 23.56 -9.58 -16.00
N LYS A 59 24.60 -10.25 -16.52
CA LYS A 59 25.99 -9.77 -16.50
C LYS A 59 26.29 -8.60 -17.43
N GLN A 60 25.35 -8.18 -18.28
CA GLN A 60 25.48 -7.01 -19.15
C GLN A 60 24.68 -5.80 -18.62
N LEU A 61 23.77 -5.99 -17.67
CA LEU A 61 23.00 -4.92 -17.04
C LEU A 61 23.88 -3.99 -16.20
N ASP A 62 23.43 -2.75 -15.99
CA ASP A 62 24.11 -1.82 -15.10
C ASP A 62 24.20 -2.36 -13.66
N PRO A 63 25.25 -2.01 -12.90
CA PRO A 63 25.43 -2.48 -11.52
C PRO A 63 24.23 -2.19 -10.61
N GLU A 64 23.61 -1.02 -10.74
CA GLU A 64 22.40 -0.66 -9.98
C GLU A 64 21.20 -1.56 -10.32
N LEU A 65 21.02 -1.88 -11.61
CA LEU A 65 19.96 -2.77 -12.07
C LEU A 65 20.20 -4.23 -11.66
N ARG A 66 21.46 -4.66 -11.59
CA ARG A 66 21.81 -5.98 -11.03
C ARG A 66 21.51 -6.05 -9.54
N MET A 67 21.87 -5.02 -8.78
CA MET A 67 21.52 -4.96 -7.36
C MET A 67 20.01 -5.00 -7.15
N LEU A 68 19.24 -4.24 -7.93
CA LEU A 68 17.78 -4.28 -7.91
C LEU A 68 17.21 -5.65 -8.31
N LEU A 69 17.80 -6.33 -9.30
CA LEU A 69 17.40 -7.69 -9.70
C LEU A 69 17.75 -8.73 -8.65
N ASP A 70 18.91 -8.62 -8.00
CA ASP A 70 19.31 -9.49 -6.90
C ASP A 70 18.44 -9.24 -5.66
N GLU A 71 18.11 -7.99 -5.34
CA GLU A 71 17.13 -7.64 -4.32
C GLU A 71 15.74 -8.19 -4.66
N CYS A 72 15.27 -7.99 -5.90
CA CYS A 72 14.00 -8.55 -6.38
C CYS A 72 14.00 -10.09 -6.36
N GLY A 73 15.15 -10.72 -6.65
CA GLY A 73 15.37 -12.16 -6.57
C GLY A 73 15.37 -12.69 -5.13
N ASN A 74 15.94 -11.93 -4.19
CA ASN A 74 15.92 -12.25 -2.76
C ASN A 74 14.52 -12.03 -2.13
N ILE A 75 13.77 -11.09 -2.68
CA ILE A 75 12.37 -10.80 -2.31
C ILE A 75 11.40 -11.75 -3.05
N GLN A 76 11.88 -12.48 -4.07
CA GLN A 76 11.08 -13.37 -4.90
C GLN A 76 10.45 -14.48 -4.04
N GLY A 77 9.12 -14.47 -3.96
CA GLY A 77 8.39 -15.41 -3.09
C GLY A 77 8.24 -14.90 -1.65
N THR A 78 8.06 -13.59 -1.44
CA THR A 78 7.63 -13.01 -0.15
C THR A 78 6.29 -12.26 -0.27
N TRP A 79 5.56 -12.47 -1.37
CA TRP A 79 4.44 -11.60 -1.76
C TRP A 79 3.07 -12.23 -1.50
N LEU A 80 2.22 -11.51 -0.79
CA LEU A 80 0.78 -11.77 -0.77
C LEU A 80 0.13 -11.01 -1.91
N HIS A 81 -0.37 -11.73 -2.90
CA HIS A 81 -1.30 -11.15 -3.87
C HIS A 81 -2.65 -10.89 -3.19
N LEU A 82 -2.79 -9.76 -2.49
CA LEU A 82 -3.97 -9.39 -1.73
C LEU A 82 -5.24 -9.22 -2.59
N ARG A 83 -5.08 -9.15 -3.91
CA ARG A 83 -6.18 -9.04 -4.87
C ARG A 83 -6.60 -10.37 -5.46
N GLU A 84 -5.70 -11.33 -5.56
CA GLU A 84 -6.03 -12.62 -6.13
C GLU A 84 -6.82 -13.44 -5.11
N GLU A 85 -7.89 -14.09 -5.59
CA GLU A 85 -8.74 -14.96 -4.79
C GLU A 85 -8.05 -16.20 -4.21
N LYS A 86 -6.76 -16.38 -4.52
CA LYS A 86 -5.93 -17.52 -4.10
C LYS A 86 -5.49 -17.43 -2.63
N LEU A 87 -5.69 -16.29 -1.96
CA LEU A 87 -5.37 -16.16 -0.54
C LEU A 87 -6.32 -17.02 0.30
N THR A 88 -5.78 -18.08 0.92
CA THR A 88 -6.60 -18.96 1.77
C THR A 88 -6.80 -18.38 3.16
N LYS A 89 -7.99 -18.58 3.74
CA LYS A 89 -8.27 -18.23 5.15
C LYS A 89 -7.21 -18.79 6.10
N LYS A 90 -6.77 -20.03 5.89
CA LYS A 90 -5.75 -20.70 6.71
C LYS A 90 -4.41 -19.96 6.72
N LEU A 91 -3.94 -19.50 5.55
CA LEU A 91 -2.69 -18.76 5.46
C LEU A 91 -2.78 -17.44 6.21
N LEU A 92 -3.83 -16.66 5.94
CA LEU A 92 -4.00 -15.36 6.58
C LEU A 92 -4.19 -15.50 8.10
N GLN A 93 -4.92 -16.52 8.51
CA GLN A 93 -5.11 -16.87 9.91
C GLN A 93 -3.78 -17.23 10.58
N LYS A 94 -2.93 -18.03 9.94
CA LYS A 94 -1.58 -18.35 10.44
C LYS A 94 -0.72 -17.10 10.61
N LEU A 95 -0.71 -16.20 9.61
CA LEU A 95 0.06 -14.96 9.67
C LEU A 95 -0.43 -14.05 10.80
N ILE A 96 -1.74 -13.81 10.89
CA ILE A 96 -2.35 -12.97 11.92
C ILE A 96 -2.10 -13.56 13.31
N TYR A 97 -2.31 -14.86 13.50
CA TYR A 97 -2.04 -15.53 14.77
C TYR A 97 -0.56 -15.43 15.15
N ASN A 98 0.36 -15.65 14.21
CA ASN A 98 1.79 -15.55 14.49
C ASN A 98 2.15 -14.18 15.07
N VAL A 99 1.62 -13.08 14.53
CA VAL A 99 1.90 -11.73 15.05
C VAL A 99 1.20 -11.47 16.38
N LEU A 100 -0.06 -11.88 16.49
CA LEU A 100 -0.83 -11.68 17.72
C LEU A 100 -0.23 -12.45 18.91
N PHE A 101 0.13 -13.71 18.72
CA PHE A 101 0.68 -14.56 19.78
C PHE A 101 2.11 -14.17 20.15
N ARG A 102 2.98 -13.86 19.18
CA ARG A 102 4.36 -13.44 19.45
C ARG A 102 4.40 -12.21 20.37
N ASN A 103 3.47 -11.28 20.19
CA ASN A 103 3.44 -10.01 20.89
C ASN A 103 2.31 -9.92 21.94
N SER A 104 1.62 -11.03 22.23
CA SER A 104 0.53 -11.12 23.22
C SER A 104 -0.57 -10.04 23.06
N TYR A 105 -0.92 -9.72 21.81
CA TYR A 105 -1.94 -8.71 21.53
C TYR A 105 -3.35 -9.23 21.85
N SER A 106 -4.13 -8.40 22.55
CA SER A 106 -5.56 -8.64 22.76
C SER A 106 -6.32 -7.32 22.63
N ALA A 107 -7.26 -7.27 21.69
CA ALA A 107 -8.09 -6.10 21.48
C ALA A 107 -9.52 -6.47 21.11
N LYS A 108 -10.46 -5.76 21.72
CA LYS A 108 -11.89 -5.85 21.40
C LYS A 108 -12.24 -5.02 20.15
N ARG A 109 -11.41 -4.05 19.79
CA ARG A 109 -11.62 -3.17 18.62
C ARG A 109 -10.36 -3.18 17.75
N ILE A 110 -10.56 -3.34 16.45
CA ILE A 110 -9.48 -3.47 15.48
C ILE A 110 -9.75 -2.52 14.32
N PHE A 111 -8.77 -1.68 14.02
CA PHE A 111 -8.76 -0.81 12.86
C PHE A 111 -7.85 -1.43 11.81
N ILE A 112 -8.32 -1.49 10.58
CA ILE A 112 -7.64 -2.15 9.47
C ILE A 112 -7.43 -1.14 8.35
N VAL A 113 -6.18 -0.96 7.94
CA VAL A 113 -5.86 -0.16 6.74
C VAL A 113 -6.28 -0.96 5.51
N ASP A 114 -7.25 -0.43 4.79
CA ASP A 114 -7.88 -1.07 3.63
C ASP A 114 -7.20 -0.61 2.34
N HIS A 115 -6.34 -1.47 1.79
CA HIS A 115 -5.61 -1.26 0.53
C HIS A 115 -6.46 -1.64 -0.70
N ASP A 116 -7.75 -1.30 -0.66
CA ASP A 116 -8.78 -1.72 -1.62
C ASP A 116 -8.99 -3.25 -1.62
N PHE A 117 -9.12 -3.85 -0.43
CA PHE A 117 -9.39 -5.28 -0.29
C PHE A 117 -10.71 -5.65 -0.95
N SER A 118 -10.73 -6.81 -1.61
CA SER A 118 -11.97 -7.40 -2.09
C SER A 118 -12.91 -7.71 -0.93
N GLU A 119 -14.23 -7.67 -1.17
CA GLU A 119 -15.22 -8.04 -0.15
C GLU A 119 -15.01 -9.47 0.39
N LYS A 120 -14.52 -10.38 -0.46
CA LYS A 120 -14.10 -11.72 -0.05
C LYS A 120 -12.97 -11.68 0.97
N LEU A 121 -11.92 -10.91 0.72
CA LEU A 121 -10.79 -10.76 1.65
C LEU A 121 -11.23 -10.07 2.95
N LYS A 122 -12.03 -9.01 2.88
CA LYS A 122 -12.61 -8.35 4.06
C LYS A 122 -13.39 -9.35 4.91
N ARG A 123 -14.22 -10.19 4.29
CA ARG A 123 -14.96 -11.25 4.99
C ARG A 123 -14.04 -12.26 5.68
N ILE A 124 -12.98 -12.72 5.01
CA ILE A 124 -12.00 -13.63 5.60
C ILE A 124 -11.33 -13.00 6.82
N ILE A 125 -10.85 -11.76 6.69
CA ILE A 125 -10.23 -11.00 7.79
C ILE A 125 -11.21 -10.85 8.95
N TYR A 126 -12.46 -10.49 8.65
CA TYR A 126 -13.53 -10.34 9.63
C TYR A 126 -13.77 -11.64 10.41
N GLU A 127 -13.89 -12.78 9.72
CA GLU A 127 -14.07 -14.08 10.36
C GLU A 127 -12.91 -14.45 11.30
N ILE A 128 -11.66 -14.26 10.86
CA ILE A 128 -10.47 -14.54 11.68
C ILE A 128 -10.51 -13.73 12.97
N PHE A 129 -10.81 -12.43 12.90
CA PHE A 129 -10.86 -11.58 14.09
C PHE A 129 -12.10 -11.83 14.96
N ARG A 130 -13.20 -12.31 14.39
CA ARG A 130 -14.37 -12.76 15.18
C ARG A 130 -14.07 -14.01 15.98
N GLU A 131 -13.32 -14.97 15.42
CA GLU A 131 -12.83 -16.16 16.13
C GLU A 131 -11.92 -15.74 17.31
N LEU A 132 -11.15 -14.66 17.14
CA LEU A 132 -10.35 -14.00 18.16
C LEU A 132 -11.15 -13.12 19.15
N ARG A 133 -12.48 -13.15 19.08
CA ARG A 133 -13.40 -12.40 19.96
C ARG A 133 -13.29 -10.87 19.83
N ALA A 134 -12.84 -10.35 18.69
CA ALA A 134 -12.96 -8.92 18.38
C ALA A 134 -14.46 -8.53 18.33
N LYS A 135 -14.81 -7.46 19.05
CA LYS A 135 -16.17 -6.92 19.10
C LYS A 135 -16.47 -5.99 17.92
N SER A 136 -15.46 -5.26 17.46
CA SER A 136 -15.59 -4.24 16.42
C SER A 136 -14.38 -4.28 15.50
N ILE A 137 -14.64 -4.29 14.20
CA ILE A 137 -13.63 -4.28 13.14
C ILE A 137 -14.00 -3.15 12.19
N ILE A 138 -13.08 -2.22 11.98
CA ILE A 138 -13.30 -0.99 11.21
C ILE A 138 -12.25 -0.94 10.10
N TYR A 139 -12.70 -0.94 8.86
CA TYR A 139 -11.85 -0.75 7.70
C TYR A 139 -11.75 0.73 7.38
N LEU A 140 -10.52 1.24 7.21
CA LEU A 140 -10.24 2.62 6.86
C LEU A 140 -9.54 2.67 5.51
N PRO A 141 -10.07 3.41 4.52
CA PRO A 141 -9.46 3.48 3.19
C PRO A 141 -8.03 3.99 3.25
N PHE A 142 -7.13 3.28 2.56
CA PHE A 142 -5.72 3.64 2.46
C PHE A 142 -5.51 5.09 1.98
N SER A 143 -6.20 5.53 0.93
CA SER A 143 -6.01 6.88 0.36
C SER A 143 -6.42 7.99 1.33
N VAL A 144 -7.49 7.77 2.09
CA VAL A 144 -7.92 8.72 3.14
C VAL A 144 -6.86 8.80 4.23
N LEU A 145 -6.28 7.66 4.63
CA LEU A 145 -5.20 7.62 5.61
C LEU A 145 -3.90 8.23 5.08
N ALA A 146 -3.60 8.11 3.79
CA ALA A 146 -2.44 8.73 3.16
C ALA A 146 -2.52 10.26 3.24
N VAL A 147 -3.69 10.83 2.93
CA VAL A 147 -4.00 12.27 3.03
C VAL A 147 -3.98 12.75 4.46
N LEU A 148 -4.57 11.97 5.37
CA LEU A 148 -4.52 12.30 6.79
C LEU A 148 -3.08 12.27 7.32
N GLY A 149 -2.28 11.29 6.88
CA GLY A 149 -0.87 11.12 7.22
C GLY A 149 0.04 12.22 6.67
N SER A 150 -0.37 12.96 5.63
CA SER A 150 0.32 14.16 5.15
C SER A 150 -0.13 15.44 5.86
N GLY A 151 -1.07 15.35 6.81
CA GLY A 151 -1.61 16.51 7.53
C GLY A 151 -2.65 17.30 6.74
N LEU A 152 -3.19 16.72 5.67
CA LEU A 152 -4.17 17.33 4.80
C LEU A 152 -5.55 16.70 4.97
N ARG A 153 -6.56 17.31 4.34
CA ARG A 153 -7.93 16.78 4.27
C ARG A 153 -8.35 16.42 2.86
N SER A 154 -7.64 16.95 1.87
CA SER A 154 -7.93 16.81 0.45
C SER A 154 -6.63 16.70 -0.32
N GLY A 155 -6.62 15.90 -1.38
CA GLY A 155 -5.46 15.69 -2.24
C GLY A 155 -5.65 14.56 -3.24
N LEU A 156 -4.67 14.43 -4.13
CA LEU A 156 -4.58 13.35 -5.11
C LEU A 156 -3.53 12.34 -4.62
N VAL A 157 -3.96 11.11 -4.33
CA VAL A 157 -3.06 10.07 -3.82
C VAL A 157 -2.57 9.21 -4.97
N LEU A 158 -1.25 9.11 -5.09
CA LEU A 158 -0.54 8.26 -6.03
C LEU A 158 0.09 7.12 -5.22
N ASN A 159 -0.46 5.92 -5.37
CA ASN A 159 0.07 4.72 -4.74
C ASN A 159 0.85 3.90 -5.76
N PHE A 160 2.17 3.88 -5.62
CA PHE A 160 3.06 3.07 -6.42
C PHE A 160 3.19 1.69 -5.79
N THR A 161 2.65 0.69 -6.47
CA THR A 161 2.91 -0.71 -6.17
C THR A 161 3.92 -1.31 -7.13
N PHE A 162 4.41 -2.51 -6.83
CA PHE A 162 5.31 -3.26 -7.71
C PHE A 162 4.76 -3.48 -9.13
N GLU A 163 3.43 -3.53 -9.28
CA GLU A 163 2.76 -3.86 -10.54
C GLU A 163 2.00 -2.68 -11.16
N VAL A 164 1.46 -1.78 -10.33
CA VAL A 164 0.53 -0.73 -10.79
C VAL A 164 0.73 0.58 -10.04
N LEU A 165 0.54 1.68 -10.76
CA LEU A 165 0.23 2.98 -10.17
C LEU A 165 -1.29 3.08 -9.99
N LYS A 166 -1.73 3.33 -8.76
CA LYS A 166 -3.13 3.65 -8.45
C LYS A 166 -3.25 5.13 -8.15
N ILE A 167 -4.26 5.77 -8.72
CA ILE A 167 -4.54 7.18 -8.46
C ILE A 167 -5.96 7.32 -7.92
N GLN A 168 -6.09 7.97 -6.76
CA GLN A 168 -7.38 8.23 -6.11
C GLN A 168 -7.47 9.69 -5.64
N SER A 169 -8.58 10.35 -5.94
CA SER A 169 -8.88 11.69 -5.41
C SER A 169 -9.60 11.59 -4.07
N VAL A 170 -9.12 12.36 -3.10
CA VAL A 170 -9.73 12.46 -1.77
C VAL A 170 -10.06 13.92 -1.51
N ILE A 171 -11.31 14.20 -1.15
CA ILE A 171 -11.77 15.55 -0.78
C ILE A 171 -12.50 15.45 0.55
N ASP A 172 -12.13 16.30 1.51
CA ASP A 172 -12.68 16.31 2.87
C ASP A 172 -12.72 14.91 3.52
N LEU A 173 -11.63 14.16 3.33
CA LEU A 173 -11.45 12.79 3.81
C LEU A 173 -12.45 11.78 3.22
N ARG A 174 -13.01 12.06 2.03
CA ARG A 174 -13.86 11.15 1.26
C ARG A 174 -13.22 10.86 -0.09
N VAL A 175 -13.25 9.59 -0.50
CA VAL A 175 -12.86 9.21 -1.86
C VAL A 175 -13.96 9.68 -2.82
N VAL A 176 -13.60 10.51 -3.81
CA VAL A 176 -14.58 11.14 -4.71
C VAL A 176 -14.66 10.42 -6.05
N ASP A 177 -13.52 10.00 -6.60
CA ASP A 177 -13.46 9.34 -7.90
C ASP A 177 -13.27 7.82 -7.78
N ARG A 178 -13.59 7.13 -8.88
CA ARG A 178 -13.16 5.74 -9.05
C ARG A 178 -11.63 5.70 -9.15
N MET A 179 -11.06 4.69 -8.52
CA MET A 179 -9.64 4.41 -8.64
C MET A 179 -9.27 4.13 -10.09
N GLU A 180 -8.30 4.88 -10.61
CA GLU A 180 -7.67 4.60 -11.89
C GLU A 180 -6.41 3.76 -11.63
N GLU A 181 -6.26 2.66 -12.35
CA GLU A 181 -5.14 1.72 -12.19
C GLU A 181 -4.39 1.53 -13.49
N ILE A 182 -3.07 1.65 -13.42
CA ILE A 182 -2.23 1.67 -14.60
C ILE A 182 -1.03 0.81 -14.33
N LYS A 183 -0.79 -0.17 -15.20
CA LYS A 183 0.45 -0.95 -15.18
C LYS A 183 1.57 -0.03 -15.63
N VAL A 184 2.35 0.47 -14.69
CA VAL A 184 3.51 1.33 -14.96
C VAL A 184 4.75 0.50 -14.70
N ASN A 185 5.70 0.53 -15.64
CA ASN A 185 7.00 -0.07 -15.41
C ASN A 185 7.79 0.79 -14.43
N CYS A 186 7.75 0.42 -13.14
CA CYS A 186 8.35 1.18 -12.05
C CYS A 186 9.89 1.23 -12.10
N LEU A 187 10.55 0.44 -12.95
CA LEU A 187 12.00 0.43 -13.15
C LEU A 187 12.51 1.46 -14.14
N ASN A 188 11.73 1.82 -15.15
CA ASN A 188 12.23 2.69 -16.20
C ASN A 188 12.18 4.13 -15.68
N LYS A 189 13.32 4.65 -15.22
CA LYS A 189 13.49 6.08 -14.84
C LYS A 189 13.62 6.97 -16.08
N SER A 190 12.92 6.67 -17.18
CA SER A 190 12.97 7.48 -18.39
C SER A 190 12.10 8.73 -18.24
N GLU A 191 12.49 9.83 -18.90
CA GLU A 191 11.68 11.06 -18.98
C GLU A 191 10.25 10.79 -19.49
N GLU A 192 10.09 9.79 -20.34
CA GLU A 192 8.80 9.33 -20.87
C GLU A 192 7.84 8.86 -19.75
N ARG A 193 8.35 8.25 -18.67
CA ARG A 193 7.55 7.83 -17.52
C ARG A 193 6.92 9.02 -16.82
N TYR A 194 7.70 10.07 -16.57
CA TYR A 194 7.21 11.28 -15.90
C TYR A 194 6.13 11.94 -16.74
N SER A 195 6.33 12.05 -18.07
CA SER A 195 5.30 12.56 -18.97
C SER A 195 4.00 11.77 -18.91
N LEU A 196 4.08 10.42 -18.90
CA LEU A 196 2.89 9.58 -18.81
C LEU A 196 2.13 9.82 -17.49
N ILE A 197 2.84 9.84 -16.36
CA ILE A 197 2.24 10.07 -15.05
C ILE A 197 1.62 11.48 -14.97
N GLU A 198 2.30 12.51 -15.49
CA GLU A 198 1.78 13.88 -15.58
C GLU A 198 0.49 13.94 -16.40
N ASP A 199 0.45 13.31 -17.57
CA ASP A 199 -0.72 13.31 -18.45
C ASP A 199 -1.93 12.64 -17.77
N LEU A 200 -1.69 11.59 -17.00
CA LEU A 200 -2.71 10.90 -16.23
C LEU A 200 -3.25 11.75 -15.08
N ILE A 201 -2.36 12.38 -14.32
CA ILE A 201 -2.74 13.35 -13.29
C ILE A 201 -3.59 14.46 -13.91
N ASN A 202 -3.13 15.04 -15.02
CA ASN A 202 -3.85 16.10 -15.73
C ASN A 202 -5.23 15.64 -16.20
N LYS A 203 -5.34 14.43 -16.74
CA LYS A 203 -6.61 13.84 -17.17
C LYS A 203 -7.60 13.67 -16.02
N ILE A 204 -7.14 13.19 -14.86
CA ILE A 204 -7.99 13.03 -13.66
C ILE A 204 -8.44 14.40 -13.15
N ILE A 205 -7.52 15.36 -13.05
CA ILE A 205 -7.82 16.73 -12.60
C ILE A 205 -8.77 17.44 -13.57
N GLN A 206 -8.62 17.25 -14.89
CA GLN A 206 -9.52 17.84 -15.88
C GLN A 206 -10.92 17.23 -15.83
N ARG A 207 -11.06 15.95 -15.48
CA ARG A 207 -12.36 15.28 -15.28
C ARG A 207 -13.04 15.70 -13.97
N SER A 208 -12.25 16.12 -12.98
CA SER A 208 -12.74 16.57 -11.68
C SER A 208 -13.56 17.88 -11.79
N PRO A 209 -14.52 18.11 -10.88
CA PRO A 209 -15.21 19.41 -10.74
C PRO A 209 -14.23 20.58 -10.62
N ILE A 210 -14.60 21.73 -11.21
CA ILE A 210 -13.67 22.87 -11.34
C ILE A 210 -13.15 23.38 -9.98
N ASP A 211 -13.99 23.33 -8.96
CA ASP A 211 -13.71 23.82 -7.61
C ASP A 211 -12.63 23.01 -6.88
N ILE A 212 -12.50 21.71 -7.20
CA ILE A 212 -11.51 20.84 -6.53
C ILE A 212 -10.19 20.74 -7.30
N ARG A 213 -10.14 21.17 -8.57
CA ARG A 213 -8.94 21.00 -9.43
C ARG A 213 -7.71 21.65 -8.85
N ARG A 214 -7.87 22.86 -8.30
CA ARG A 214 -6.76 23.59 -7.66
C ARG A 214 -6.19 22.80 -6.50
N CYS A 215 -7.09 22.33 -5.61
CA CYS A 215 -6.71 21.52 -4.46
C CYS A 215 -5.95 20.25 -4.87
N LEU A 216 -6.41 19.54 -5.90
CA LEU A 216 -5.74 18.33 -6.38
C LEU A 216 -4.36 18.58 -6.99
N ARG A 217 -4.13 19.74 -7.65
CA ARG A 217 -2.81 20.11 -8.20
C ARG A 217 -1.80 20.47 -7.11
N GLU A 218 -2.26 21.16 -6.07
CA GLU A 218 -1.43 21.66 -4.96
C GLU A 218 -1.15 20.57 -3.90
N ASN A 219 -1.87 19.45 -3.95
CA ASN A 219 -1.79 18.42 -2.91
C ASN A 219 -1.67 17.01 -3.53
N ILE A 220 -0.57 16.77 -4.24
CA ILE A 220 -0.24 15.43 -4.73
C ILE A 220 0.49 14.68 -3.64
N ILE A 221 0.00 13.51 -3.26
CA ILE A 221 0.57 12.69 -2.18
C ILE A 221 1.09 11.41 -2.80
N VAL A 222 2.40 11.22 -2.73
CA VAL A 222 3.08 10.04 -3.27
C VAL A 222 3.33 9.04 -2.15
N VAL A 223 2.89 7.80 -2.34
CA VAL A 223 3.06 6.70 -1.38
C VAL A 223 3.52 5.46 -2.13
N GLY A 224 4.49 4.73 -1.57
CA GLY A 224 4.92 3.43 -2.08
C GLY A 224 4.25 2.24 -1.36
N ASP A 225 4.57 1.03 -1.82
CA ASP A 225 3.98 -0.23 -1.33
C ASP A 225 4.04 -0.45 0.18
N GLU A 226 5.09 0.02 0.85
CA GLU A 226 5.19 -0.12 2.30
C GLU A 226 4.38 0.92 3.07
N SER A 227 3.58 1.76 2.41
CA SER A 227 2.86 2.91 3.00
C SER A 227 3.73 3.96 3.70
N ASN A 228 5.01 3.67 3.92
CA ASN A 228 6.01 4.48 4.63
C ASN A 228 7.22 4.78 3.73
N ALA A 229 7.39 4.05 2.63
CA ALA A 229 8.44 4.32 1.65
C ALA A 229 7.94 5.44 0.72
N SER A 230 8.50 6.64 0.86
CA SER A 230 8.41 7.65 -0.19
C SER A 230 9.15 7.12 -1.40
N HIS A 231 8.48 7.05 -2.55
CA HIS A 231 9.22 6.99 -3.80
C HIS A 231 9.80 8.37 -4.06
N ASP A 232 11.08 8.44 -4.45
CA ASP A 232 11.76 9.66 -4.91
C ASP A 232 11.27 10.06 -6.30
N ILE A 233 9.95 10.23 -6.43
CA ILE A 233 9.32 10.84 -7.60
C ILE A 233 9.01 12.26 -7.18
N ASP A 234 10.01 13.13 -7.35
CA ASP A 234 9.79 14.55 -7.17
C ASP A 234 9.20 15.16 -8.45
N LEU A 235 7.87 15.14 -8.54
CA LEU A 235 7.14 15.83 -9.61
C LEU A 235 7.29 17.37 -9.56
N SER A 236 7.96 17.93 -8.54
CA SER A 236 8.10 19.37 -8.36
C SER A 236 9.37 19.95 -8.99
N GLU A 237 10.44 19.14 -9.19
CA GLU A 237 11.71 19.62 -9.76
C GLU A 237 11.60 19.90 -11.26
N ASP A 238 10.92 19.04 -12.02
CA ASP A 238 10.94 19.15 -13.48
C ASP A 238 10.03 20.25 -14.02
N ARG A 239 8.88 20.53 -13.38
CA ARG A 239 7.92 21.55 -13.81
C ARG A 239 7.10 22.00 -12.61
N LYS A 240 7.06 23.30 -12.28
CA LYS A 240 6.26 23.97 -11.21
C LYS A 240 4.71 23.78 -11.30
N ARG A 241 4.22 22.69 -11.89
CA ARG A 241 2.80 22.41 -12.18
C ARG A 241 2.10 21.69 -11.03
N PHE A 242 2.86 21.00 -10.18
CA PHE A 242 2.35 20.21 -9.07
C PHE A 242 3.16 20.46 -7.80
N GLU A 243 2.51 20.29 -6.65
CA GLU A 243 3.19 20.30 -5.36
C GLU A 243 3.02 18.92 -4.69
N THR A 244 4.15 18.26 -4.44
CA THR A 244 4.22 16.93 -3.84
C THR A 244 4.29 17.03 -2.32
N ARG A 245 3.56 16.16 -1.62
CA ARG A 245 3.47 16.08 -0.16
C ARG A 245 3.82 14.69 0.30
N TYR A 246 4.73 14.62 1.27
CA TYR A 246 5.12 13.36 1.89
C TYR A 246 4.14 12.97 3.00
N SER A 247 3.63 11.74 2.96
CA SER A 247 2.85 11.18 4.05
C SER A 247 3.76 10.62 5.15
N LYS A 248 3.35 10.74 6.41
CA LYS A 248 3.96 9.97 7.52
C LYS A 248 3.55 8.50 7.50
N GLY A 249 2.65 8.12 6.59
CA GLY A 249 2.26 6.76 6.31
C GLY A 249 0.95 6.34 6.92
N CYS A 250 0.26 5.45 6.23
CA CYS A 250 -1.14 5.10 6.50
C CYS A 250 -1.33 4.41 7.84
N TRP A 251 -0.36 3.59 8.27
CA TRP A 251 -0.40 2.97 9.58
C TRP A 251 -0.34 4.01 10.72
N ILE A 252 0.55 5.01 10.62
CA ILE A 252 0.67 6.05 11.63
C ILE A 252 -0.61 6.89 11.67
N ALA A 253 -1.15 7.28 10.51
CA ALA A 253 -2.41 7.98 10.42
C ALA A 253 -3.56 7.19 11.08
N CYS A 254 -3.62 5.88 10.83
CA CYS A 254 -4.61 4.98 11.42
C CYS A 254 -4.44 4.85 12.94
N SER A 255 -3.20 4.74 13.42
CA SER A 255 -2.86 4.72 14.86
C SER A 255 -3.31 5.98 15.59
N LEU A 256 -3.07 7.16 15.01
CA LEU A 256 -3.52 8.43 15.58
C LEU A 256 -5.05 8.56 15.52
N TYR A 257 -5.67 8.25 14.38
CA TYR A 257 -7.12 8.32 14.20
C TYR A 257 -7.88 7.40 15.17
N SER A 258 -7.41 6.16 15.32
CA SER A 258 -8.00 5.19 16.25
C SER A 258 -7.89 5.64 17.71
N GLN A 259 -6.87 6.41 18.05
CA GLN A 259 -6.66 6.90 19.43
C GLN A 259 -7.66 8.00 19.76
N VAL A 260 -7.86 8.93 18.81
CA VAL A 260 -8.84 10.01 18.94
C VAL A 260 -10.24 9.40 19.05
N THR A 261 -10.65 8.57 18.09
CA THR A 261 -11.99 7.97 18.10
C THR A 261 -12.31 7.17 19.36
N THR A 262 -11.33 6.44 19.91
CA THR A 262 -11.52 5.72 21.17
C THR A 262 -11.78 6.68 22.34
N LYS A 263 -11.00 7.77 22.45
CA LYS A 263 -11.19 8.77 23.52
C LYS A 263 -12.53 9.50 23.47
N TRP A 264 -13.04 9.77 22.26
CA TRP A 264 -14.32 10.48 22.09
C TRP A 264 -15.52 9.65 22.53
N GLU A 265 -15.47 8.33 22.36
CA GLU A 265 -16.54 7.44 22.84
C GLU A 265 -16.57 7.32 24.36
N ASP A 266 -15.40 7.31 25.00
CA ASP A 266 -15.29 7.33 26.47
C ASP A 266 -15.81 8.66 27.06
N TYR A 267 -15.89 9.72 26.23
CA TYR A 267 -16.35 11.05 26.61
C TYR A 267 -17.84 11.31 26.37
N LYS A 268 -18.63 10.33 25.91
CA LYS A 268 -20.08 10.52 25.78
C LYS A 268 -20.68 10.72 27.18
N PRO A 269 -21.13 11.94 27.54
CA PRO A 269 -21.84 12.13 28.79
C PRO A 269 -23.17 11.39 28.66
N TYR A 270 -23.51 10.64 29.70
CA TYR A 270 -24.80 9.96 29.85
C TYR A 270 -25.97 10.93 29.65
#